data_AF-A0A2S7SVY0-F1
#
_entry.id   AF-A0A2S7SVY0-F1
#
_cell.length_a   1.000
_cell.length_b   1.000
_cell.length_c   1.000
_cell.angle_alpha   90.00
_cell.angle_beta   90.00
_cell.angle_gamma   90.00
#
_symmetry.space_group_name_H-M   'P 1'
#
loop_
_entity.id
_entity.type
_entity.pdbx_description
1 polymer ?
#
loop_
_entity_poly.entity_id
_entity_poly.type
_entity_poly.pdbx_seq_one_letter_code
_entity_poly.pdbx_strand_id
1 'polypeptide(L)'
;MKHFFFLLISFSITFCSKAQFNYIHGLPYKVDTFRLNGLQCAKQRYAQRDLDGVRDENIQERILAANIRYLQGSLDQMNSYIIEGKDVYYNVGSGEGHIRDIKNTDPTFDCTNYTNELQLYKKIADDRFEIKEEQEKQVQFEKDEIVRKQQEEKKRVDDSIAEEEAYIHHLVDSISDALEAKKAKIAAKEILKKYGPVNGKAINNGKVLLGMTPAMCELAWGMPLGTSKSTTAKGTTEKWIYTKFQYLVFTNGRVSAIYEGGVVEY
;
A
#
# COMPACT_ATOMS: atom_id res chain seq x y z
N MET A 1 -33.24 -4.67 -3.06
CA MET A 1 -32.99 -3.42 -2.32
C MET A 1 -32.28 -3.76 -1.02
N LYS A 2 -30.94 -3.78 -1.03
CA LYS A 2 -30.12 -3.98 0.18
C LYS A 2 -29.36 -2.68 0.42
N HIS A 3 -29.53 -2.17 1.64
CA HIS A 3 -29.04 -0.88 2.10
C HIS A 3 -27.52 -0.79 2.06
N PHE A 4 -27.02 0.25 1.39
CA PHE A 4 -25.66 0.75 1.52
C PHE A 4 -25.47 1.30 2.95
N PHE A 5 -24.66 0.62 3.76
CA PHE A 5 -24.16 1.16 5.02
C PHE A 5 -22.82 1.86 4.72
N PHE A 6 -22.87 3.18 4.55
CA PHE A 6 -21.69 4.04 4.65
C PHE A 6 -21.31 4.13 6.13
N LEU A 7 -20.27 3.40 6.53
CA LEU A 7 -19.62 3.57 7.82
C LEU A 7 -18.65 4.75 7.71
N LEU A 8 -19.17 5.95 8.00
CA LEU A 8 -18.36 7.11 8.33
C LEU A 8 -17.64 6.82 9.65
N ILE A 9 -16.37 6.43 9.54
CA ILE A 9 -15.46 6.37 10.68
C ILE A 9 -15.11 7.82 11.03
N SER A 10 -15.93 8.44 11.87
CA SER A 10 -15.58 9.68 12.57
C SER A 10 -14.61 9.34 13.70
N PHE A 11 -13.32 9.26 13.39
CA PHE A 11 -12.29 9.35 14.43
C PHE A 11 -12.12 10.82 14.79
N SER A 12 -12.77 11.20 15.89
CA SER A 12 -12.47 12.42 16.63
C SER A 12 -10.99 12.40 17.03
N ILE A 13 -10.14 13.03 16.22
CA ILE A 13 -8.84 13.49 16.68
C ILE A 13 -9.15 14.69 17.57
N THR A 14 -9.38 14.43 18.85
CA THR A 14 -9.27 15.46 19.88
C THR A 14 -7.82 15.88 19.90
N PHE A 15 -7.51 16.89 19.09
CA PHE A 15 -6.23 17.58 19.09
C PHE A 15 -6.08 18.21 20.47
N CYS A 16 -5.49 17.47 21.41
CA CYS A 16 -5.15 17.96 22.74
C CYS A 16 -3.90 18.86 22.63
N SER A 17 -3.93 19.85 21.75
CA SER A 17 -2.93 20.90 21.68
C SER A 17 -3.27 21.97 22.72
N LYS A 18 -2.80 21.78 23.95
CA LYS A 18 -2.42 22.89 24.87
C LYS A 18 -2.00 22.47 26.28
N ALA A 19 -2.00 21.19 26.64
CA ALA A 19 -1.88 20.82 28.06
C ALA A 19 -0.56 20.19 28.52
N GLN A 20 0.43 19.91 27.67
CA GLN A 20 1.60 19.10 28.09
C GLN A 20 2.97 19.78 28.10
N PHE A 21 3.10 21.07 27.82
CA PHE A 21 4.39 21.75 27.96
C PHE A 21 4.72 22.25 29.38
N ASN A 22 3.86 21.99 30.38
CA ASN A 22 4.01 22.53 31.73
C ASN A 22 4.30 21.50 32.83
N TYR A 23 4.55 20.23 32.52
CA TYR A 23 4.81 19.21 33.55
C TYR A 23 5.87 18.20 33.12
N ILE A 24 7.13 18.61 33.21
CA ILE A 24 8.26 17.67 33.31
C ILE A 24 9.05 18.07 34.56
N HIS A 25 8.80 17.31 35.64
CA HIS A 25 9.55 17.26 36.90
C HIS A 25 9.64 18.52 37.76
N GLY A 26 8.56 18.85 38.48
CA GLY A 26 8.54 18.91 39.95
C GLY A 26 9.59 19.68 40.76
N LEU A 27 10.47 20.48 40.15
CA LEU A 27 11.42 21.34 40.83
C LEU A 27 11.30 22.74 40.23
N PRO A 28 10.91 23.76 41.00
CA PRO A 28 11.20 25.12 40.60
C PRO A 28 12.73 25.21 40.63
N TYR A 29 13.38 25.10 39.46
CA TYR A 29 14.78 25.50 39.32
C TYR A 29 14.83 27.01 39.55
N LYS A 30 14.90 27.41 40.81
CA LYS A 30 15.35 28.73 41.22
C LYS A 30 16.82 28.83 40.82
N VAL A 31 17.10 29.14 39.56
CA VAL A 31 18.43 29.55 39.06
C VAL A 31 18.66 31.04 39.41
N ASP A 32 18.18 31.49 40.56
CA ASP A 32 17.99 32.93 40.85
C ASP A 32 18.85 33.50 41.97
N THR A 33 19.79 32.74 42.55
CA THR A 33 20.59 33.27 43.67
C THR A 33 22.10 33.17 43.54
N PHE A 34 22.65 32.54 42.49
CA PHE A 34 24.12 32.44 42.31
C PHE A 34 24.71 33.30 41.19
N ARG A 35 23.91 33.75 40.21
CA ARG A 35 24.33 34.58 39.07
C ARG A 35 25.00 35.90 39.45
N LEU A 36 24.73 36.42 40.64
CA LEU A 36 25.26 37.69 41.11
C LEU A 36 26.64 37.56 41.76
N ASN A 37 26.94 36.48 42.49
CA ASN A 37 28.15 36.44 43.34
C ASN A 37 29.47 36.34 42.54
N GLY A 38 29.52 35.61 41.43
CA GLY A 38 30.76 35.46 40.64
C GLY A 38 31.16 36.73 39.87
N LEU A 39 30.20 37.33 39.16
CA LEU A 39 30.40 38.60 38.44
C LEU A 39 30.61 39.76 39.41
N GLN A 40 29.96 39.74 40.57
CA GLN A 40 30.10 40.76 41.61
C GLN A 40 31.42 40.61 42.37
N CYS A 41 31.93 39.39 42.62
CA CYS A 41 33.30 39.16 43.10
C CYS A 41 34.35 39.66 42.10
N ALA A 42 34.19 39.37 40.80
CA ALA A 42 35.08 39.88 39.77
C ALA A 42 35.03 41.42 39.71
N LYS A 43 33.83 42.01 39.64
CA LYS A 43 33.62 43.47 39.65
C LYS A 43 34.13 44.14 40.93
N GLN A 44 34.01 43.51 42.09
CA GLN A 44 34.52 44.03 43.38
C GLN A 44 36.05 44.00 43.42
N ARG A 45 36.69 42.94 42.93
CA ARG A 45 38.15 42.88 42.78
C ARG A 45 38.67 43.93 41.78
N TYR A 46 37.94 44.18 40.69
CA TYR A 46 38.23 45.27 39.74
C TYR A 46 38.06 46.66 40.39
N ALA A 47 36.96 46.89 41.11
CA ALA A 47 36.67 48.18 41.73
C ALA A 47 37.62 48.52 42.90
N GLN A 48 38.11 47.52 43.63
CA GLN A 48 39.11 47.74 44.69
C GLN A 48 40.50 48.09 44.14
N ARG A 49 40.87 47.64 42.95
CA ARG A 49 42.19 47.91 42.35
C ARG A 49 42.25 49.17 41.48
N ASP A 50 41.12 49.61 40.92
CA ASP A 50 41.03 50.91 40.21
C ASP A 50 41.27 52.10 41.16
N LEU A 51 41.02 51.93 42.47
CA LEU A 51 41.34 52.93 43.50
C LEU A 51 42.86 53.07 43.76
N ASP A 52 43.67 52.07 43.39
CA ASP A 52 45.11 52.05 43.63
C ASP A 52 45.95 52.64 42.47
N GLY A 53 45.31 53.18 41.43
CA GLY A 53 45.96 54.05 40.44
C GLY A 53 46.95 53.36 39.48
N VAL A 54 46.90 52.04 39.32
CA VAL A 54 47.75 51.31 38.37
C VAL A 54 47.05 51.29 36.99
N ARG A 55 47.37 52.27 36.14
CA ARG A 55 47.14 52.18 34.69
C ARG A 55 48.34 51.47 34.07
N ASP A 56 48.04 50.45 33.29
CA ASP A 56 48.91 49.44 32.68
C ASP A 56 49.26 48.23 33.55
N GLU A 57 49.20 47.06 32.90
CA GLU A 57 49.53 45.71 33.37
C GLU A 57 48.43 44.91 34.08
N ASN A 58 47.64 44.15 33.29
CA ASN A 58 47.85 42.69 33.21
C ASN A 58 47.02 42.08 32.06
N ILE A 59 47.68 41.70 30.96
CA ILE A 59 47.05 40.99 29.82
C ILE A 59 46.30 39.74 30.30
N GLN A 60 46.82 39.07 31.34
CA GLN A 60 46.21 37.88 31.94
C GLN A 60 44.85 38.16 32.57
N GLU A 61 44.66 39.33 33.19
CA GLU A 61 43.36 39.69 33.79
C GLU A 61 42.30 39.99 32.72
N ARG A 62 42.69 40.60 31.61
CA ARG A 62 41.79 40.81 30.46
C ARG A 62 41.37 39.49 29.82
N ILE A 63 42.31 38.55 29.71
CA ILE A 63 42.05 37.19 29.21
C ILE A 63 41.09 36.45 30.16
N LEU A 64 41.33 36.51 31.47
CA LEU A 64 40.47 35.91 32.49
C LEU A 64 39.03 36.45 32.42
N ALA A 65 38.87 37.78 32.38
CA ALA A 65 37.55 38.40 32.28
C ALA A 65 36.81 38.08 30.97
N ALA A 66 37.55 37.98 29.85
CA ALA A 66 36.97 37.57 28.57
C ALA A 66 36.46 36.12 28.62
N ASN A 67 37.26 35.20 29.18
CA ASN A 67 36.87 33.80 29.33
C ASN A 67 35.66 33.62 30.25
N ILE A 68 35.60 34.33 31.38
CA ILE A 68 34.44 34.29 32.28
C ILE A 68 33.17 34.80 31.58
N ARG A 69 33.25 35.91 30.83
CA ARG A 69 32.10 36.44 30.08
C ARG A 69 31.61 35.47 29.01
N TYR A 70 32.53 34.81 28.30
CA TYR A 70 32.18 33.84 27.28
C TYR A 70 31.50 32.60 27.88
N LEU A 71 32.02 32.09 29.00
CA LEU A 71 31.38 31.01 29.75
C LEU A 71 29.96 31.38 30.20
N GLN A 72 29.79 32.58 30.77
CA GLN A 72 28.48 33.02 31.23
C GLN A 72 27.48 33.15 30.07
N GLY A 73 27.89 33.78 28.96
CA GLY A 73 27.03 33.91 27.77
C GLY A 73 26.65 32.55 27.18
N SER A 74 27.56 31.59 27.23
CA SER A 74 27.31 30.21 26.80
C SER A 74 26.28 29.51 27.68
N LEU A 75 26.39 29.65 29.01
CA LEU A 75 25.42 29.12 29.97
C LEU A 75 24.03 29.75 29.82
N ASP A 76 23.97 31.05 29.58
CA ASP A 76 22.72 31.76 29.37
C ASP A 76 22.02 31.33 28.07
N GLN A 77 22.79 31.09 27.00
CA GLN A 77 22.27 30.55 25.74
C GLN A 77 21.73 29.11 25.92
N MET A 78 22.46 28.25 26.63
CA MET A 78 22.01 26.88 26.92
C MET A 78 20.69 26.88 27.72
N ASN A 79 20.58 27.76 28.72
CA ASN A 79 19.34 27.92 29.47
C ASN A 79 18.16 28.33 28.58
N SER A 80 18.34 29.33 27.72
CA SER A 80 17.29 29.77 26.79
C SER A 80 16.84 28.63 25.88
N TYR A 81 17.77 27.86 25.32
CA TYR A 81 17.42 26.74 24.43
C TYR A 81 16.66 25.63 25.14
N ILE A 82 17.01 25.31 26.38
CA ILE A 82 16.29 24.32 27.19
C ILE A 82 14.87 24.79 27.50
N ILE A 83 14.72 26.06 27.88
CA ILE A 83 13.40 26.67 28.18
C ILE A 83 12.54 26.69 26.92
N GLU A 84 13.13 27.02 25.76
CA GLU A 84 12.44 27.09 24.48
C GLU A 84 12.24 25.71 23.82
N GLY A 85 12.73 24.63 24.43
CA GLY A 85 12.66 23.28 23.89
C GLY A 85 13.42 23.08 22.58
N LYS A 86 14.43 23.94 22.31
CA LYS A 86 15.30 23.86 21.13
C LYS A 86 16.42 22.85 21.38
N ASP A 87 16.83 22.16 20.32
CA ASP A 87 17.99 21.28 20.36
C ASP A 87 19.24 22.11 20.73
N VAL A 88 19.85 21.75 21.86
CA VAL A 88 21.08 22.37 22.34
C VAL A 88 22.23 21.77 21.53
N TYR A 89 22.42 22.22 20.29
CA TYR A 89 23.65 21.95 19.57
C TYR A 89 24.76 22.81 20.20
N TYR A 90 25.39 22.28 21.24
CA TYR A 90 26.52 22.95 21.89
C TYR A 90 27.82 22.19 21.67
N ASN A 91 28.85 22.94 21.29
CA ASN A 91 30.24 22.51 21.32
C ASN A 91 30.69 22.50 22.78
N VAL A 92 30.29 21.48 23.53
CA VAL A 92 30.72 21.22 24.92
C VAL A 92 32.23 21.43 25.13
N GLY A 93 33.03 21.17 24.09
CA GLY A 93 34.46 21.40 24.07
C GLY A 93 34.89 22.86 24.26
N SER A 94 34.08 23.85 23.88
CA SER A 94 34.40 25.26 24.11
C SER A 94 34.26 25.63 25.59
N GLY A 95 33.20 25.20 26.27
CA GLY A 95 32.98 25.45 27.69
C GLY A 95 34.06 24.82 28.59
N GLU A 96 34.43 23.58 28.29
CA GLU A 96 35.56 22.93 28.99
C GLU A 96 36.90 23.59 28.68
N GLY A 97 37.08 24.07 27.44
CA GLY A 97 38.23 24.85 27.01
C GLY A 97 38.38 26.12 27.84
N HIS A 98 37.32 26.90 28.01
CA HIS A 98 37.38 28.14 28.80
C HIS A 98 37.56 27.88 30.30
N ILE A 99 37.00 26.81 30.87
CA ILE A 99 37.30 26.43 32.27
C ILE A 99 38.79 26.09 32.43
N ARG A 100 39.36 25.36 31.46
CA ARG A 100 40.79 25.04 31.44
C ARG A 100 41.64 26.30 31.35
N ASP A 101 41.29 27.23 30.46
CA ASP A 101 42.02 28.48 30.27
C ASP A 101 41.93 29.39 31.51
N ILE A 102 40.78 29.42 32.20
CA ILE A 102 40.62 30.12 33.47
C ILE A 102 41.53 29.52 34.54
N LYS A 103 41.54 28.19 34.72
CA LYS A 103 42.41 27.53 35.70
C LYS A 103 43.89 27.67 35.39
N ASN A 104 44.26 27.73 34.11
CA ASN A 104 45.63 28.01 33.68
C ASN A 104 46.05 29.45 34.01
N THR A 105 45.11 30.40 33.94
CA THR A 105 45.35 31.84 34.20
C THR A 105 45.30 32.17 35.70
N ASP A 106 44.36 31.59 36.44
CA ASP A 106 44.22 31.70 37.89
C ASP A 106 43.84 30.32 38.48
N PRO A 107 44.82 29.54 38.95
CA PRO A 107 44.59 28.21 39.54
C PRO A 107 43.72 28.24 40.81
N THR A 108 43.58 29.40 41.45
CA THR A 108 42.78 29.55 42.68
C THR A 108 41.31 29.89 42.39
N PHE A 109 40.97 30.18 41.14
CA PHE A 109 39.61 30.48 40.74
C PHE A 109 38.71 29.24 40.83
N ASP A 110 37.65 29.34 41.64
CA ASP A 110 36.70 28.26 41.82
C ASP A 110 35.72 28.14 40.62
N CYS A 111 36.01 27.19 39.73
CA CYS A 111 35.14 26.84 38.60
C CYS A 111 34.10 25.76 38.95
N THR A 112 33.93 25.35 40.21
CA THR A 112 33.08 24.20 40.58
C THR A 112 31.64 24.38 40.10
N ASN A 113 31.06 25.56 40.30
CA ASN A 113 29.70 25.85 39.85
C ASN A 113 29.57 25.78 38.32
N TYR A 114 30.50 26.39 37.58
CA TYR A 114 30.52 26.34 36.11
C TYR A 114 30.67 24.91 35.57
N THR A 115 31.47 24.09 36.25
CA THR A 115 31.68 22.69 35.89
C THR A 115 30.40 21.87 36.12
N ASN A 116 29.74 22.05 37.26
CA ASN A 116 28.51 21.36 37.61
C ASN A 116 27.37 21.74 36.66
N GLU A 117 27.23 23.03 36.33
CA GLU A 117 26.22 23.50 35.37
C GLU A 117 26.45 22.92 33.97
N LEU A 118 27.69 22.92 33.47
CA LEU A 118 28.02 22.29 32.18
C LEU A 118 27.71 20.79 32.17
N GLN A 119 28.03 20.06 33.24
CA GLN A 119 27.71 18.64 33.34
C GLN A 119 26.20 18.39 33.36
N LEU A 120 25.43 19.23 34.07
CA LEU A 120 23.97 19.16 34.08
C LEU A 120 23.39 19.35 32.67
N TYR A 121 23.88 20.34 31.92
CA TYR A 121 23.40 20.58 30.55
C TYR A 121 23.73 19.46 29.58
N LYS A 122 24.92 18.85 29.68
CA LYS A 122 25.25 17.64 28.90
C LYS A 122 24.25 16.53 29.16
N LYS A 123 24.00 16.23 30.43
CA LYS A 123 23.05 15.18 30.82
C LYS A 123 21.66 15.47 30.27
N ILE A 124 21.17 16.71 30.38
CA ILE A 124 19.85 17.09 29.83
C ILE A 124 19.80 16.93 28.31
N ALA A 125 20.88 17.24 27.60
CA ALA A 125 20.96 17.08 26.15
C ALA A 125 20.97 15.60 25.74
N ASP A 126 21.76 14.77 26.43
CA ASP A 126 21.84 13.33 26.20
C ASP A 126 20.49 12.65 26.48
N ASP A 127 19.88 12.93 27.64
CA ASP A 127 18.56 12.39 28.01
C ASP A 127 17.48 12.78 26.98
N ARG A 128 17.50 14.02 26.45
CA ARG A 128 16.56 14.48 25.42
C ARG A 128 16.78 13.77 24.08
N PHE A 129 18.03 13.51 23.72
CA PHE A 129 18.37 12.80 22.49
C PHE A 129 17.84 11.36 22.55
N GLU A 130 18.07 10.65 23.66
CA GLU A 130 17.57 9.30 23.87
C GLU A 130 16.03 9.24 23.79
N ILE A 131 15.33 10.17 24.45
CA ILE A 131 13.86 10.24 24.39
C ILE A 131 13.36 10.44 22.95
N LYS A 132 14.01 11.32 22.19
CA LYS A 132 13.63 11.59 20.80
C LYS A 132 13.82 10.35 19.93
N GLU A 133 14.95 9.65 20.08
CA GLU A 133 15.23 8.42 19.35
C GLU A 133 14.20 7.33 19.66
N GLU A 134 13.81 7.18 20.93
CA GLU A 134 12.80 6.22 21.35
C GLU A 134 11.40 6.56 20.80
N GLN A 135 11.02 7.84 20.82
CA GLN A 135 9.79 8.32 20.21
C GLN A 135 9.75 8.06 18.70
N GLU A 136 10.86 8.32 18.00
CA GLU A 136 10.98 8.05 16.57
C GLU A 136 10.84 6.54 16.26
N LYS A 137 11.46 5.68 17.07
CA LYS A 137 11.30 4.22 16.97
C LYS A 137 9.86 3.77 17.19
N GLN A 138 9.19 4.32 18.21
CA GLN A 138 7.79 4.00 18.49
C GLN A 138 6.87 4.43 17.34
N VAL A 139 7.03 5.66 16.85
CA VAL A 139 6.25 6.17 15.71
C VAL A 139 6.48 5.32 14.46
N GLN A 140 7.72 4.89 14.22
CA GLN A 140 8.03 4.02 13.09
C GLN A 140 7.38 2.65 13.23
N PHE A 141 7.43 2.05 14.42
CA PHE A 141 6.76 0.78 14.70
C PHE A 141 5.25 0.85 14.47
N GLU A 142 4.58 1.89 14.97
CA GLU A 142 3.14 2.09 14.78
C GLU A 142 2.77 2.25 13.28
N LYS A 143 3.59 2.98 12.52
CA LYS A 143 3.42 3.09 11.05
C LYS A 143 3.52 1.74 10.37
N ASP A 144 4.54 0.96 10.70
CA ASP A 144 4.77 -0.36 10.10
C ASP A 144 3.64 -1.33 10.45
N GLU A 145 3.10 -1.25 11.67
CA GLU A 145 1.96 -2.06 12.10
C GLU A 145 0.67 -1.71 11.32
N ILE A 146 0.42 -0.42 11.09
CA ILE A 146 -0.72 0.05 10.27
C ILE A 146 -0.59 -0.47 8.84
N VAL A 147 0.58 -0.34 8.23
CA VAL A 147 0.83 -0.82 6.86
C VAL A 147 0.62 -2.33 6.78
N ARG A 148 1.13 -3.10 7.76
CA ARG A 148 0.92 -4.55 7.82
C ARG A 148 -0.57 -4.91 7.88
N LYS A 149 -1.33 -4.27 8.77
CA LYS A 149 -2.79 -4.51 8.89
C LYS A 149 -3.54 -4.17 7.61
N GLN A 150 -3.18 -3.07 6.94
CA GLN A 150 -3.78 -2.69 5.66
C GLN A 150 -3.49 -3.71 4.56
N GLN A 151 -2.27 -4.25 4.52
CA GLN A 151 -1.90 -5.29 3.56
C GLN A 151 -2.65 -6.61 3.81
N GLU A 152 -2.79 -7.02 5.08
CA GLU A 152 -3.57 -8.20 5.47
C GLU A 152 -5.05 -8.06 5.10
N GLU A 153 -5.65 -6.90 5.37
CA GLU A 153 -7.04 -6.62 5.01
C GLU A 153 -7.24 -6.59 3.49
N LYS A 154 -6.33 -5.93 2.76
CA LYS A 154 -6.36 -5.93 1.29
C LYS A 154 -6.31 -7.35 0.74
N LYS A 155 -5.40 -8.19 1.23
CA LYS A 155 -5.31 -9.58 0.80
C LYS A 155 -6.60 -10.35 1.05
N ARG A 156 -7.22 -10.18 2.23
CA ARG A 156 -8.51 -10.82 2.54
C ARG A 156 -9.63 -10.39 1.59
N VAL A 157 -9.63 -9.11 1.18
CA VAL A 157 -10.60 -8.60 0.20
C VAL A 157 -10.32 -9.17 -1.18
N ASP A 158 -9.06 -9.18 -1.62
CA ASP A 158 -8.66 -9.73 -2.91
C ASP A 158 -9.01 -11.23 -3.02
N ASP A 159 -8.75 -12.01 -1.97
CA ASP A 159 -9.12 -13.44 -1.90
C ASP A 159 -10.67 -13.62 -1.99
N SER A 160 -11.45 -12.78 -1.30
CA SER A 160 -12.92 -12.81 -1.35
C SER A 160 -13.48 -12.42 -2.72
N ILE A 161 -12.86 -11.45 -3.40
CA ILE A 161 -13.24 -11.04 -4.76
C ILE A 161 -12.98 -12.20 -5.73
N ALA A 162 -11.81 -12.84 -5.65
CA ALA A 162 -11.47 -13.97 -6.51
C ALA A 162 -12.45 -15.15 -6.37
N GLU A 163 -12.88 -15.45 -5.13
CA GLU A 163 -13.91 -16.48 -4.88
C GLU A 163 -15.27 -16.11 -5.52
N GLU A 164 -15.70 -14.86 -5.39
CA GLU A 164 -16.96 -14.39 -5.98
C GLU A 164 -16.90 -14.37 -7.51
N GLU A 165 -15.78 -13.96 -8.11
CA GLU A 165 -15.55 -13.99 -9.55
C GLU A 165 -15.61 -15.42 -10.10
N ALA A 166 -14.98 -16.38 -9.43
CA ALA A 166 -15.03 -17.79 -9.81
C ALA A 166 -16.48 -18.34 -9.76
N TYR A 167 -17.25 -17.94 -8.75
CA TYR A 167 -18.66 -18.31 -8.64
C TYR A 167 -19.51 -17.69 -9.76
N ILE A 168 -19.29 -16.41 -10.08
CA ILE A 168 -19.97 -15.73 -11.18
C ILE A 168 -19.65 -16.42 -12.51
N HIS A 169 -18.39 -16.75 -12.77
CA HIS A 169 -17.98 -17.45 -13.99
C HIS A 169 -18.73 -18.78 -14.15
N HIS A 170 -18.75 -19.60 -13.10
CA HIS A 170 -19.48 -20.87 -13.10
C HIS A 170 -20.99 -20.69 -13.36
N LEU A 171 -21.61 -19.65 -12.78
CA LEU A 171 -23.01 -19.34 -13.05
C LEU A 171 -23.25 -18.92 -14.50
N VAL A 172 -22.35 -18.13 -15.08
CA VAL A 172 -22.45 -17.69 -16.49
C VAL A 172 -22.38 -18.89 -17.42
N ASP A 173 -21.46 -19.82 -17.19
CA ASP A 173 -21.34 -21.06 -17.97
C ASP A 173 -22.63 -21.88 -17.88
N SER A 174 -23.14 -22.10 -16.67
CA SER A 174 -24.39 -22.83 -16.45
C SER A 174 -25.61 -22.18 -17.14
N ILE A 175 -25.69 -20.85 -17.12
CA ILE A 175 -26.75 -20.11 -17.81
C ILE A 175 -26.60 -20.24 -19.33
N SER A 176 -25.38 -20.20 -19.85
CA SER A 176 -25.09 -20.37 -21.28
C SER A 176 -25.55 -21.74 -21.75
N ASP A 177 -25.15 -22.81 -21.06
CA ASP A 177 -25.55 -24.19 -21.38
C ASP A 177 -27.07 -24.36 -21.36
N ALA A 178 -27.73 -23.80 -20.34
CA ALA A 178 -29.18 -23.84 -20.22
C ALA A 178 -29.89 -23.09 -21.36
N LEU A 179 -29.31 -21.96 -21.80
CA LEU A 179 -29.83 -21.18 -22.92
C LEU A 179 -29.69 -21.93 -24.24
N GLU A 180 -28.55 -22.57 -24.48
CA GLU A 180 -28.31 -23.40 -25.66
C GLU A 180 -29.25 -24.61 -25.70
N ALA A 181 -29.41 -25.31 -24.57
CA ALA A 181 -30.36 -26.41 -24.46
C ALA A 181 -31.80 -25.95 -24.72
N LYS A 182 -32.18 -24.75 -24.26
CA LYS A 182 -33.50 -24.16 -24.52
C LYS A 182 -33.68 -23.81 -26.00
N LYS A 183 -32.67 -23.21 -26.64
CA LYS A 183 -32.67 -22.90 -28.08
C LYS A 183 -32.80 -24.19 -28.91
N ALA A 184 -32.03 -25.23 -28.59
CA ALA A 184 -32.11 -26.53 -29.25
C ALA A 184 -33.52 -27.15 -29.13
N LYS A 185 -34.14 -27.08 -27.95
CA LYS A 185 -35.53 -27.56 -27.74
C LYS A 185 -36.55 -26.79 -28.59
N ILE A 186 -36.37 -25.48 -28.76
CA ILE A 186 -37.25 -24.67 -29.61
C ILE A 186 -37.07 -25.05 -31.08
N ALA A 187 -35.83 -25.09 -31.57
CA ALA A 187 -35.51 -25.50 -32.94
C ALA A 187 -36.06 -26.90 -33.27
N ALA A 188 -35.90 -27.85 -32.34
CA ALA A 188 -36.42 -29.21 -32.51
C ALA A 188 -37.96 -29.24 -32.65
N LYS A 189 -38.68 -28.37 -31.92
CA LYS A 189 -40.14 -28.23 -32.05
C LYS A 189 -40.54 -27.61 -33.40
N GLU A 190 -39.78 -26.63 -33.88
CA GLU A 190 -40.02 -26.00 -35.19
C GLU A 190 -39.81 -26.99 -36.33
N ILE A 191 -38.77 -27.83 -36.25
CA ILE A 191 -38.53 -28.93 -37.21
C ILE A 191 -39.71 -29.90 -37.24
N LEU A 192 -40.23 -30.31 -36.07
CA LEU A 192 -41.41 -31.17 -35.97
C LEU A 192 -42.66 -30.51 -36.58
N LYS A 193 -42.86 -29.21 -36.35
CA LYS A 193 -43.98 -28.46 -36.93
C LYS A 193 -43.89 -28.36 -38.46
N LYS A 194 -42.67 -28.17 -38.99
CA LYS A 194 -42.44 -27.96 -40.43
C LYS A 194 -42.45 -29.24 -41.26
N TYR A 195 -41.85 -30.32 -40.75
CA TYR A 195 -41.63 -31.56 -41.51
C TYR A 195 -42.46 -32.75 -41.01
N GLY A 196 -43.30 -32.54 -39.99
CA GLY A 196 -44.16 -33.56 -39.41
C GLY A 196 -43.42 -34.54 -38.49
N PRO A 197 -44.16 -35.45 -37.82
CA PRO A 197 -43.61 -36.28 -36.76
C PRO A 197 -42.60 -37.32 -37.24
N VAL A 198 -42.71 -37.82 -38.48
CA VAL A 198 -41.80 -38.84 -39.01
C VAL A 198 -40.47 -38.22 -39.42
N ASN A 199 -40.49 -37.30 -40.40
CA ASN A 199 -39.27 -36.67 -40.89
C ASN A 199 -38.65 -35.73 -39.86
N GLY A 200 -39.46 -34.98 -39.09
CA GLY A 200 -38.95 -34.08 -38.06
C GLY A 200 -38.23 -34.80 -36.92
N LYS A 201 -38.73 -35.97 -36.48
CA LYS A 201 -38.01 -36.79 -35.47
C LYS A 201 -36.71 -37.36 -36.03
N ALA A 202 -36.71 -37.79 -37.30
CA ALA A 202 -35.50 -38.29 -37.94
C ALA A 202 -34.43 -37.18 -38.06
N ILE A 203 -34.81 -35.99 -38.52
CA ILE A 203 -33.92 -34.82 -38.61
C ILE A 203 -33.36 -34.46 -37.22
N ASN A 204 -34.20 -34.34 -36.18
CA ASN A 204 -33.75 -34.02 -34.82
C ASN A 204 -32.79 -35.07 -34.22
N ASN A 205 -32.82 -36.30 -34.73
CA ASN A 205 -31.96 -37.39 -34.30
C ASN A 205 -30.73 -37.58 -35.22
N GLY A 206 -30.48 -36.66 -36.15
CA GLY A 206 -29.36 -36.75 -37.10
C GLY A 206 -29.51 -37.90 -38.11
N LYS A 207 -30.75 -38.28 -38.47
CA LYS A 207 -31.04 -39.39 -39.39
C LYS A 207 -31.67 -38.89 -40.69
N VAL A 208 -31.18 -39.41 -41.80
CA VAL A 208 -31.79 -39.25 -43.12
C VAL A 208 -32.66 -40.45 -43.43
N LEU A 209 -33.83 -40.23 -44.04
CA LEU A 209 -34.75 -41.27 -44.50
C LEU A 209 -34.93 -41.21 -46.02
N LEU A 210 -35.31 -42.34 -46.62
CA LEU A 210 -35.73 -42.37 -48.02
C LEU A 210 -36.89 -41.40 -48.25
N GLY A 211 -36.87 -40.72 -49.40
CA GLY A 211 -37.90 -39.74 -49.79
C GLY A 211 -37.72 -38.33 -49.23
N MET A 212 -36.76 -38.11 -48.31
CA MET A 212 -36.41 -36.78 -47.81
C MET A 212 -35.87 -35.87 -48.93
N THR A 213 -36.07 -34.57 -48.78
CA THR A 213 -35.54 -33.56 -49.70
C THR A 213 -34.10 -33.15 -49.31
N PRO A 214 -33.32 -32.54 -50.23
CA PRO A 214 -32.00 -32.00 -49.92
C PRO A 214 -31.97 -31.12 -48.65
N ALA A 215 -32.91 -30.19 -48.52
CA ALA A 215 -33.01 -29.32 -47.34
C ALA A 215 -33.26 -30.09 -46.02
N MET A 216 -33.99 -31.21 -46.06
CA MET A 216 -34.14 -32.06 -44.87
C MET A 216 -32.83 -32.79 -44.54
N CYS A 217 -32.06 -33.18 -45.56
CA CYS A 217 -30.77 -33.85 -45.39
C CYS A 217 -29.70 -32.89 -44.85
N GLU A 218 -29.69 -31.63 -45.30
CA GLU A 218 -28.83 -30.59 -44.73
C GLU A 218 -29.14 -30.33 -43.25
N LEU A 219 -30.41 -30.33 -42.87
CA LEU A 219 -30.79 -30.18 -41.46
C LEU A 219 -30.43 -31.41 -40.61
N ALA A 220 -30.41 -32.60 -41.20
CA ALA A 220 -30.09 -33.84 -40.48
C ALA A 220 -28.58 -34.11 -40.38
N TRP A 221 -27.85 -33.95 -41.48
CA TRP A 221 -26.43 -34.34 -41.62
C TRP A 221 -25.49 -33.16 -41.88
N GLY A 222 -26.02 -31.94 -42.05
CA GLY A 222 -25.23 -30.78 -42.43
C GLY A 222 -24.93 -30.73 -43.94
N MET A 223 -24.04 -29.81 -44.30
CA MET A 223 -23.63 -29.60 -45.69
C MET A 223 -22.73 -30.74 -46.19
N PRO A 224 -22.95 -31.27 -47.40
CA PRO A 224 -22.06 -32.26 -47.98
C PRO A 224 -20.68 -31.67 -48.31
N LEU A 225 -19.64 -32.51 -48.27
CA LEU A 225 -18.29 -32.13 -48.71
C LEU A 225 -18.18 -31.98 -50.23
N GLY A 226 -19.03 -32.68 -50.98
CA GLY A 226 -19.07 -32.58 -52.43
C GLY A 226 -20.39 -33.07 -53.01
N THR A 227 -20.81 -32.47 -54.12
CA THR A 227 -22.02 -32.83 -54.83
C THR A 227 -21.72 -33.12 -56.30
N SER A 228 -22.41 -34.10 -56.89
CA SER A 228 -22.34 -34.41 -58.32
C SER A 228 -23.74 -34.60 -58.86
N LYS A 229 -24.05 -34.04 -60.02
CA LYS A 229 -25.39 -34.09 -60.64
C LYS A 229 -25.31 -34.60 -62.07
N SER A 230 -26.22 -35.48 -62.44
CA SER A 230 -26.36 -36.02 -63.79
C SER A 230 -27.84 -36.03 -64.20
N THR A 231 -28.13 -35.55 -65.40
CA THR A 231 -29.50 -35.50 -65.94
C THR A 231 -29.55 -36.33 -67.22
N THR A 232 -30.50 -37.26 -67.28
CA THR A 232 -30.73 -38.14 -68.43
C THR A 232 -32.21 -38.06 -68.84
N ALA A 233 -32.57 -38.67 -69.98
CA ALA A 233 -33.96 -38.77 -70.42
C ALA A 233 -34.90 -39.46 -69.39
N LYS A 234 -34.34 -40.23 -68.44
CA LYS A 234 -35.10 -40.94 -67.39
C LYS A 234 -35.25 -40.14 -66.09
N GLY A 235 -34.65 -38.96 -65.98
CA GLY A 235 -34.71 -38.09 -64.79
C GLY A 235 -33.35 -37.54 -64.37
N THR A 236 -33.34 -36.84 -63.23
CA THR A 236 -32.13 -36.26 -62.64
C THR A 236 -31.69 -37.05 -61.42
N THR A 237 -30.41 -37.42 -61.39
CA THR A 237 -29.75 -38.07 -60.26
C THR A 237 -28.68 -37.14 -59.69
N GLU A 238 -28.66 -36.99 -58.37
CA GLU A 238 -27.68 -36.19 -57.65
C GLU A 238 -27.06 -37.01 -56.53
N LYS A 239 -25.76 -36.89 -56.32
CA LYS A 239 -25.01 -37.59 -55.28
C LYS A 239 -24.36 -36.58 -54.34
N TRP A 240 -24.58 -36.73 -53.05
CA TRP A 240 -23.96 -35.92 -52.01
C TRP A 240 -22.99 -36.77 -51.20
N ILE A 241 -21.75 -36.32 -51.11
CA ILE A 241 -20.64 -37.04 -50.48
C ILE A 241 -20.33 -36.34 -49.16
N TYR A 242 -20.41 -37.08 -48.06
CA TYR A 242 -20.04 -36.60 -46.72
C TYR A 242 -18.70 -37.19 -46.30
N THR A 243 -18.43 -38.46 -46.65
CA THR A 243 -17.12 -39.09 -46.54
C THR A 243 -16.95 -40.12 -47.65
N LYS A 244 -15.79 -40.81 -47.71
CA LYS A 244 -15.56 -41.92 -48.64
C LYS A 244 -16.62 -43.03 -48.54
N PHE A 245 -17.18 -43.24 -47.35
CA PHE A 245 -18.13 -44.32 -47.07
C PHE A 245 -19.53 -43.82 -46.68
N GLN A 246 -19.74 -42.50 -46.64
CA GLN A 246 -21.03 -41.90 -46.31
C GLN A 246 -21.49 -40.98 -47.44
N TYR A 247 -22.56 -41.36 -48.14
CA TYR A 247 -23.12 -40.56 -49.22
C TYR A 247 -24.62 -40.82 -49.43
N LEU A 248 -25.30 -39.80 -49.97
CA LEU A 248 -26.70 -39.84 -50.33
C LEU A 248 -26.84 -39.83 -51.85
N VAL A 249 -27.82 -40.57 -52.37
CA VAL A 249 -28.23 -40.50 -53.78
C VAL A 249 -29.66 -39.99 -53.82
N PHE A 250 -29.89 -38.96 -54.63
CA PHE A 250 -31.19 -38.35 -54.88
C PHE A 250 -31.64 -38.68 -56.29
N THR A 251 -32.91 -39.04 -56.44
CA THR A 251 -33.58 -39.16 -57.74
C THR A 251 -34.74 -38.17 -57.75
N ASN A 252 -34.74 -37.25 -58.71
CA ASN A 252 -35.74 -36.19 -58.85
C ASN A 252 -35.98 -35.39 -57.55
N GLY A 253 -34.88 -35.04 -56.86
CA GLY A 253 -34.92 -34.20 -55.66
C GLY A 253 -35.35 -34.91 -54.36
N ARG A 254 -35.37 -36.25 -54.34
CA ARG A 254 -35.66 -37.04 -53.14
C ARG A 254 -34.64 -38.15 -52.94
N VAL A 255 -34.29 -38.42 -51.68
CA VAL A 255 -33.35 -39.51 -51.33
C VAL A 255 -33.89 -40.85 -51.85
N SER A 256 -33.13 -41.49 -52.71
CA SER A 256 -33.42 -42.81 -53.29
C SER A 256 -32.50 -43.90 -52.73
N ALA A 257 -31.30 -43.54 -52.26
CA ALA A 257 -30.41 -44.46 -51.56
C ALA A 257 -29.55 -43.71 -50.52
N ILE A 258 -29.24 -44.42 -49.43
CA ILE A 258 -28.40 -43.96 -48.32
C ILE A 258 -27.29 -44.99 -48.18
N TYR A 259 -26.04 -44.54 -48.22
CA TYR A 259 -24.87 -45.40 -48.03
C TYR A 259 -24.11 -44.92 -46.80
N GLU A 260 -23.98 -45.79 -45.80
CA GLU A 260 -23.19 -45.59 -44.60
C GLU A 260 -22.32 -46.84 -44.39
N GLY A 261 -21.03 -46.75 -44.69
CA GLY A 261 -20.09 -47.82 -44.41
C GLY A 261 -19.55 -47.69 -42.99
N GLY A 262 -19.87 -48.67 -42.14
CA GLY A 262 -19.15 -48.85 -40.88
C GLY A 262 -17.71 -49.27 -41.17
N VAL A 263 -16.76 -48.63 -40.50
CA VAL A 263 -15.39 -49.15 -40.44
C VAL A 263 -15.48 -50.47 -39.67
N VAL A 264 -15.36 -51.59 -40.38
CA VAL A 264 -15.04 -52.86 -39.74
C VAL A 264 -13.55 -52.76 -39.44
N GLU A 265 -13.20 -52.47 -38.19
CA GLU A 265 -11.83 -52.58 -37.72
C GLU A 265 -11.41 -54.06 -37.85
N TYR A 266 -10.34 -54.31 -38.61
CA TYR A 266 -9.67 -55.62 -38.72
C TYR A 266 -8.48 -55.65 -37.77
#